data_AF-A0A645HGG5-F1
#
_entry.id   AF-A0A645HGG5-F1
#
_cell.length_a   1.000
_cell.length_b   1.000
_cell.length_c   1.000
_cell.angle_alpha   90.00
_cell.angle_beta   90.00
_cell.angle_gamma   90.00
#
_symmetry.space_group_name_H-M   'P 1'
#
loop_
_entity.id
_entity.type
_entity.pdbx_description
1 polymer ?
#
loop_
_entity_poly.entity_id
_entity_poly.type
_entity_poly.pdbx_seq_one_letter_code
_entity_poly.pdbx_strand_id
1 'polypeptide(L)'
;MVLYWEVLTDHYKTVNSLWLVFPVCLIVLVVVSLLTRGKVAAVSDKLSDLGYEILKTVRRGYNNTGLIVSCMTQYSRDHGIQAASIHTEIDALVKNGYVNRQGNRLIKQLYLTLTDKGEAAADTKLSSEDKALIGKYGIDGSALEFMSWLGSETVTLNNISNSKHIYMMELSGISERLMEKGFVILSGQLRLQASLTEKGKELVSSTLAAVK
;
A
#
# COMPACT_ATOMS: atom_id res chain seq x y z
N MET A 1 -13.87 32.65 13.47
CA MET A 1 -12.45 32.35 13.74
C MET A 1 -11.73 33.67 13.77
N VAL A 2 -11.66 34.29 14.96
CA VAL A 2 -10.97 35.56 15.17
C VAL A 2 -9.47 35.24 15.11
N LEU A 3 -8.79 35.70 14.06
CA LEU A 3 -7.34 35.55 13.98
C LEU A 3 -6.72 36.40 15.09
N TYR A 4 -5.77 35.82 15.82
CA TYR A 4 -4.97 36.37 16.94
C TYR A 4 -4.32 37.76 16.67
N TRP A 5 -4.47 38.30 15.47
CA TRP A 5 -3.84 39.52 14.98
C TRP A 5 -4.58 40.81 15.38
N GLU A 6 -5.89 40.75 15.65
CA GLU A 6 -6.67 41.91 16.11
C GLU A 6 -6.24 42.41 17.49
N VAL A 7 -5.56 41.57 18.28
CA VAL A 7 -5.08 41.91 19.63
C VAL A 7 -3.70 42.57 19.62
N LEU A 8 -2.93 42.40 18.53
CA LEU A 8 -1.51 42.77 18.52
C LEU A 8 -1.22 44.13 17.88
N THR A 9 -2.04 44.62 16.95
CA THR A 9 -1.79 45.93 16.30
C THR A 9 -3.07 46.59 15.77
N ASP A 10 -3.20 47.91 15.93
CA ASP A 10 -4.32 48.70 15.41
C ASP A 10 -4.29 48.93 13.88
N HIS A 11 -3.29 48.37 13.18
CA HIS A 11 -3.07 48.56 11.74
C HIS A 11 -3.63 47.41 10.88
N TYR A 12 -4.51 46.57 11.46
CA TYR A 12 -5.09 45.41 10.77
C TYR A 12 -5.95 45.76 9.54
N LYS A 13 -6.40 47.02 9.42
CA LYS A 13 -7.17 47.51 8.25
C LYS A 13 -6.31 47.90 7.05
N THR A 14 -5.01 48.13 7.24
CA THR A 14 -4.10 48.63 6.19
C THR A 14 -3.23 47.53 5.59
N VAL A 15 -3.07 46.40 6.28
CA VAL A 15 -2.27 45.27 5.78
C VAL A 15 -3.21 44.21 5.24
N ASN A 16 -3.28 44.12 3.92
CA ASN A 16 -4.00 43.05 3.24
C ASN A 16 -3.30 41.73 3.58
N SER A 17 -3.85 40.96 4.52
CA SER A 17 -3.21 39.79 5.15
C SER A 17 -2.67 38.76 4.13
N LEU A 18 -3.28 38.72 2.94
CA LEU A 18 -2.83 37.91 1.81
C LEU A 18 -1.39 38.22 1.37
N TRP A 19 -0.97 39.49 1.39
CA TRP A 19 0.36 39.94 0.95
C TRP A 19 1.47 39.62 1.96
N LEU A 20 1.13 39.28 3.20
CA LEU A 20 2.09 38.93 4.23
C LEU A 20 2.13 37.40 4.45
N VAL A 21 0.99 36.73 4.31
CA VAL A 21 0.91 35.26 4.35
C VAL A 21 1.61 34.64 3.14
N PHE A 22 1.43 35.20 1.92
CA PHE A 22 2.01 34.60 0.72
C PHE A 22 3.55 34.56 0.72
N PRO A 23 4.28 35.64 1.06
CA PRO A 23 5.74 35.61 1.15
C PRO A 23 6.23 34.73 2.30
N VAL A 24 5.56 34.74 3.45
CA VAL A 24 5.94 33.89 4.59
C VAL A 24 5.78 32.41 4.24
N CYS A 25 4.67 32.02 3.60
CA CYS A 25 4.46 30.65 3.11
C CYS A 25 5.49 30.27 2.03
N LEU A 26 5.84 31.18 1.12
CA LEU A 26 6.85 30.96 0.10
C LEU A 26 8.24 30.75 0.73
N ILE A 27 8.62 31.59 1.69
CA ILE A 27 9.90 31.47 2.42
C ILE A 27 9.94 30.15 3.19
N VAL A 28 8.87 29.77 3.87
CA VAL A 28 8.79 28.48 4.58
C VAL A 28 8.92 27.32 3.59
N LEU A 29 8.24 27.35 2.45
CA LEU A 29 8.37 26.33 1.40
C LEU A 29 9.80 26.24 0.84
N VAL A 30 10.45 27.38 0.61
CA VAL A 30 11.84 27.44 0.11
C VAL A 30 12.82 26.92 1.16
N VAL A 31 12.66 27.32 2.43
CA VAL A 31 13.49 26.87 3.54
C VAL A 31 13.30 25.37 3.76
N VAL A 32 12.05 24.87 3.78
CA VAL A 32 11.78 23.43 3.84
C VAL A 32 12.42 22.74 2.64
N SER A 33 12.25 23.24 1.41
CA SER A 33 12.86 22.65 0.22
C SER A 33 14.40 22.62 0.26
N LEU A 34 15.04 23.64 0.83
CA LEU A 34 16.50 23.71 0.99
C LEU A 34 16.98 22.77 2.10
N LEU A 35 16.22 22.66 3.20
CA LEU A 35 16.52 21.75 4.30
C LEU A 35 16.23 20.29 3.94
N THR A 36 15.23 20.04 3.08
CA THR A 36 14.88 18.72 2.54
C THR A 36 15.56 18.42 1.21
N ARG A 37 16.56 19.22 0.77
CA ARG A 37 17.53 18.77 -0.24
C ARG A 37 18.37 17.66 0.37
N GLY A 38 17.76 16.49 0.54
CA GLY A 38 18.45 15.27 0.86
C GLY A 38 19.51 15.04 -0.20
N LYS A 39 20.71 14.65 0.24
CA LYS A 39 21.72 14.07 -0.65
C LYS A 39 21.01 12.96 -1.42
N VAL A 40 20.83 13.14 -2.73
CA VAL A 40 20.36 12.07 -3.61
C VAL A 40 21.46 11.01 -3.53
N ALA A 41 21.27 10.04 -2.65
CA ALA A 41 22.18 8.91 -2.54
C ALA A 41 22.25 8.26 -3.92
N ALA A 42 23.45 7.88 -4.35
CA ALA A 42 23.60 7.07 -5.54
C ALA A 42 22.67 5.87 -5.38
N VAL A 43 21.77 5.67 -6.34
CA VAL A 43 20.86 4.54 -6.30
C VAL A 43 21.74 3.31 -6.44
N SER A 44 21.85 2.54 -5.35
CA SER A 44 22.58 1.29 -5.34
C SER A 44 21.92 0.34 -6.35
N ASP A 45 22.73 -0.27 -7.21
CA ASP A 45 22.26 -1.33 -8.11
C ASP A 45 21.85 -2.60 -7.35
N LYS A 46 22.32 -2.74 -6.10
CA LYS A 46 21.97 -3.86 -5.23
C LYS A 46 20.61 -3.63 -4.59
N LEU A 47 19.71 -4.58 -4.81
CA LEU A 47 18.36 -4.58 -4.25
C LEU A 47 18.39 -4.72 -2.73
N SER A 48 17.68 -3.84 -2.02
CA SER A 48 17.53 -3.90 -0.57
C SER A 48 16.51 -4.94 -0.14
N ASP A 49 16.51 -5.35 1.13
CA ASP A 49 15.49 -6.27 1.67
C ASP A 49 14.07 -5.66 1.54
N LEU A 50 13.94 -4.35 1.77
CA LEU A 50 12.70 -3.61 1.52
C LEU A 50 12.31 -3.66 0.04
N GLY A 51 13.29 -3.53 -0.86
CA GLY A 51 13.09 -3.66 -2.30
C GLY A 51 12.53 -5.04 -2.67
N TYR A 52 13.09 -6.12 -2.11
CA TYR A 52 12.55 -7.47 -2.30
C TYR A 52 11.11 -7.60 -1.79
N GLU A 53 10.80 -7.07 -0.61
CA GLU A 53 9.44 -7.12 -0.07
C GLU A 53 8.43 -6.35 -0.92
N ILE A 54 8.81 -5.18 -1.43
CA ILE A 54 7.96 -4.41 -2.35
C ILE A 54 7.73 -5.20 -3.64
N LEU A 55 8.78 -5.77 -4.24
CA LEU A 55 8.64 -6.56 -5.46
C LEU A 55 7.76 -7.79 -5.24
N LYS A 56 7.89 -8.51 -4.12
CA LYS A 56 6.99 -9.60 -3.74
C LYS A 56 5.54 -9.12 -3.62
N THR A 57 5.32 -7.98 -2.98
CA THR A 57 3.98 -7.41 -2.79
C THR A 57 3.33 -7.06 -4.14
N VAL A 58 4.08 -6.45 -5.06
CA VAL A 58 3.61 -6.20 -6.43
C VAL A 58 3.35 -7.51 -7.18
N ARG A 59 4.23 -8.51 -7.01
CA ARG A 59 4.12 -9.84 -7.63
C ARG A 59 2.87 -10.60 -7.20
N ARG A 60 2.48 -10.45 -5.92
CA ARG A 60 1.23 -10.96 -5.33
C ARG A 60 -0.02 -10.25 -5.88
N GLY A 61 0.17 -9.17 -6.62
CA GLY A 61 -0.89 -8.46 -7.32
C GLY A 61 -1.36 -7.19 -6.61
N TYR A 62 -0.68 -6.75 -5.54
CA TYR A 62 -0.90 -5.44 -4.91
C TYR A 62 -0.08 -4.40 -5.66
N ASN A 63 -0.66 -3.88 -6.74
CA ASN A 63 0.04 -3.04 -7.70
C ASN A 63 -0.13 -1.54 -7.44
N ASN A 64 -0.99 -1.12 -6.52
CA ASN A 64 -1.16 0.28 -6.15
C ASN A 64 -0.26 0.63 -4.96
N THR A 65 0.41 1.78 -4.98
CA THR A 65 1.29 2.22 -3.90
C THR A 65 0.61 2.29 -2.53
N GLY A 66 -0.66 2.71 -2.47
CA GLY A 66 -1.45 2.70 -1.23
C GLY A 66 -1.66 1.27 -0.71
N LEU A 67 -2.05 0.35 -1.59
CA LEU A 67 -2.21 -1.07 -1.23
C LEU A 67 -0.88 -1.70 -0.80
N ILE A 68 0.24 -1.36 -1.43
CA ILE A 68 1.57 -1.84 -1.03
C ILE A 68 1.87 -1.38 0.40
N VAL A 69 1.70 -0.09 0.71
CA VAL A 69 1.90 0.43 2.07
C VAL A 69 0.98 -0.25 3.07
N SER A 70 -0.31 -0.42 2.73
CA SER A 70 -1.29 -1.08 3.60
C SER A 70 -0.94 -2.54 3.86
N CYS A 71 -0.56 -3.32 2.84
CA CYS A 71 -0.20 -4.73 2.96
C CYS A 71 1.16 -4.95 3.64
N MET A 72 2.00 -3.93 3.73
CA MET A 72 3.30 -3.99 4.39
C MET A 72 3.27 -3.44 5.82
N THR A 73 2.10 -3.26 6.44
CA THR A 73 1.98 -2.58 7.74
C THR A 73 2.77 -3.30 8.85
N GLN A 74 2.59 -4.61 8.97
CA GLN A 74 3.28 -5.48 9.92
C GLN A 74 4.78 -5.48 9.65
N TYR A 75 5.18 -5.73 8.40
CA TYR A 75 6.58 -5.67 8.00
C TYR A 75 7.22 -4.33 8.36
N SER A 76 6.51 -3.23 8.10
CA SER A 76 7.00 -1.88 8.36
C SER A 76 7.14 -1.61 9.84
N ARG A 77 6.18 -2.06 10.65
CA ARG A 77 6.25 -1.94 12.11
C ARG A 77 7.42 -2.74 12.68
N ASP A 78 7.59 -3.97 12.23
CA ASP A 78 8.63 -4.88 12.74
C ASP A 78 10.05 -4.40 12.40
N HIS A 79 10.20 -3.65 11.29
CA HIS A 79 11.48 -3.14 10.82
C HIS A 79 11.67 -1.62 11.03
N GLY A 80 10.73 -0.95 11.70
CA GLY A 80 10.79 0.50 11.93
C GLY A 80 10.75 1.36 10.65
N ILE A 81 10.10 0.86 9.60
CA ILE A 81 10.04 1.50 8.28
C ILE A 81 8.87 2.48 8.23
N GLN A 82 9.14 3.69 7.73
CA GLN A 82 8.12 4.70 7.48
C GLN A 82 7.57 4.58 6.07
N ALA A 83 6.30 4.97 5.85
CA ALA A 83 5.70 4.98 4.52
C ALA A 83 6.52 5.77 3.48
N ALA A 84 7.15 6.88 3.90
CA ALA A 84 8.03 7.67 3.04
C ALA A 84 9.24 6.86 2.51
N SER A 85 9.76 5.91 3.30
CA SER A 85 10.84 5.02 2.87
C SER A 85 10.36 4.03 1.81
N ILE A 86 9.11 3.53 1.92
CA ILE A 86 8.50 2.68 0.88
C ILE A 86 8.39 3.44 -0.43
N HIS A 87 7.93 4.69 -0.40
CA HIS A 87 7.87 5.54 -1.60
C HIS A 87 9.24 5.78 -2.23
N THR A 88 10.25 6.06 -1.40
CA THR A 88 11.63 6.28 -1.87
C THR A 88 12.20 5.01 -2.50
N GLU A 89 11.95 3.84 -1.91
CA GLU A 89 12.40 2.56 -2.46
C GLU A 89 11.67 2.25 -3.77
N ILE A 90 10.36 2.51 -3.88
CA ILE A 90 9.62 2.37 -5.15
C ILE A 90 10.26 3.23 -6.25
N ASP A 91 10.65 4.47 -5.95
CA ASP A 91 11.33 5.33 -6.93
C ASP A 91 12.68 4.76 -7.37
N ALA A 92 13.44 4.17 -6.44
CA ALA A 92 14.67 3.46 -6.77
C ALA A 92 14.40 2.23 -7.66
N LEU A 93 13.36 1.43 -7.36
CA LEU A 93 12.96 0.28 -8.16
C LEU A 93 12.54 0.67 -9.58
N VAL A 94 11.83 1.80 -9.73
CA VAL A 94 11.47 2.35 -11.05
C VAL A 94 12.72 2.74 -11.82
N LYS A 95 13.61 3.52 -11.19
CA LYS A 95 14.85 3.99 -11.82
C LYS A 95 15.77 2.84 -12.23
N ASN A 96 15.81 1.77 -11.44
CA ASN A 96 16.63 0.59 -11.68
C ASN A 96 15.96 -0.43 -12.63
N GLY A 97 14.78 -0.14 -13.16
CA GLY A 97 14.08 -0.95 -14.15
C GLY A 97 13.48 -2.25 -13.61
N TYR A 98 13.20 -2.35 -12.31
CA TYR A 98 12.47 -3.50 -11.74
C TYR A 98 10.95 -3.34 -11.86
N VAL A 99 10.44 -2.10 -11.83
CA VAL A 99 9.01 -1.81 -11.98
C VAL A 99 8.79 -0.62 -12.89
N ASN A 100 7.67 -0.62 -13.61
CA ASN A 100 7.19 0.51 -14.39
C ASN A 100 5.92 1.07 -13.76
N ARG A 101 5.77 2.41 -13.78
CA ARG A 101 4.49 3.05 -13.45
C ARG A 101 3.56 2.94 -14.65
N GLN A 102 2.27 2.67 -14.41
CA GLN A 102 1.27 2.55 -15.49
C GLN A 102 0.97 3.87 -16.20
N GLY A 103 1.34 5.00 -15.59
CA GLY A 103 1.27 6.30 -16.23
C GLY A 103 2.07 7.35 -15.45
N ASN A 104 2.30 8.50 -16.09
CA ASN A 104 3.14 9.57 -15.53
C ASN A 104 2.32 10.66 -14.82
N ARG A 105 1.00 10.52 -14.72
CA ARG A 105 0.11 11.53 -14.15
C ARG A 105 -1.06 10.87 -13.41
N LEU A 106 -1.64 11.62 -12.48
CA LEU A 106 -2.87 11.29 -11.76
C LEU A 106 -2.76 9.93 -11.03
N ILE A 107 -3.90 9.29 -10.82
CA ILE A 107 -4.03 8.00 -10.13
C ILE A 107 -3.16 6.91 -10.79
N LYS A 108 -2.98 6.93 -12.11
CA LYS A 108 -2.17 5.94 -12.85
C LYS A 108 -0.69 5.93 -12.44
N GLN A 109 -0.20 7.05 -11.88
CA GLN A 109 1.17 7.15 -11.37
C GLN A 109 1.38 6.34 -10.08
N LEU A 110 0.30 5.94 -9.40
CA LEU A 110 0.32 5.11 -8.20
C LEU A 110 0.29 3.61 -8.52
N TYR A 111 0.03 3.23 -9.77
CA TYR A 111 -0.03 1.83 -10.17
C TYR A 111 1.31 1.40 -10.78
N LEU A 112 1.79 0.26 -10.33
CA LEU A 112 3.04 -0.36 -10.72
C LEU A 112 2.79 -1.61 -11.56
N THR A 113 3.76 -1.94 -12.40
CA THR A 113 3.82 -3.18 -13.18
C THR A 113 5.25 -3.71 -13.07
N LEU A 114 5.40 -5.01 -12.83
CA LEU A 114 6.73 -5.63 -12.81
C LEU A 114 7.30 -5.67 -14.22
N THR A 115 8.60 -5.45 -14.34
CA THR A 115 9.37 -5.85 -15.53
C THR A 115 9.81 -7.30 -15.39
N ASP A 116 10.30 -7.92 -16.45
CA ASP A 116 10.88 -9.28 -16.39
C ASP A 116 12.00 -9.37 -15.34
N LYS A 117 12.79 -8.29 -15.20
CA LYS A 117 13.82 -8.15 -14.16
C LYS A 117 13.23 -8.12 -12.75
N GLY A 118 12.13 -7.37 -12.57
CA GLY A 118 11.39 -7.30 -11.31
C GLY A 118 10.76 -8.62 -10.91
N GLU A 119 10.13 -9.30 -11.86
CA GLU A 119 9.47 -10.59 -11.64
C GLU A 119 10.49 -11.67 -11.27
N ALA A 120 11.60 -11.76 -12.01
CA ALA A 120 12.68 -12.70 -11.68
C ALA A 120 13.23 -12.45 -10.26
N ALA A 121 13.44 -11.19 -9.87
CA ALA A 121 13.92 -10.84 -8.53
C ALA A 121 12.90 -11.21 -7.43
N ALA A 122 11.61 -10.90 -7.63
CA ALA A 122 10.54 -11.26 -6.69
C ALA A 122 10.45 -12.77 -6.51
N ASP A 123 10.52 -13.52 -7.61
CA ASP A 123 10.40 -14.97 -7.61
C ASP A 123 11.55 -15.65 -6.85
N THR A 124 12.73 -15.04 -6.72
CA THR A 124 13.80 -15.63 -5.88
C THR A 124 13.45 -15.73 -4.38
N LYS A 125 12.47 -14.93 -3.92
CA LYS A 125 12.07 -14.82 -2.50
C LYS A 125 10.64 -15.28 -2.24
N LEU A 126 9.90 -15.69 -3.27
CA LEU A 126 8.57 -16.28 -3.14
C LEU A 126 8.66 -17.80 -3.02
N SER A 127 7.79 -18.37 -2.18
CA SER A 127 7.64 -19.81 -2.08
C SER A 127 7.05 -20.40 -3.37
N SER A 128 7.30 -21.69 -3.61
CA SER A 128 6.77 -22.39 -4.79
C SER A 128 5.23 -22.43 -4.78
N GLU A 129 4.64 -22.52 -3.59
CA GLU A 129 3.20 -22.51 -3.37
C GLU A 129 2.59 -21.15 -3.73
N ASP A 130 3.19 -20.05 -3.26
CA ASP A 130 2.74 -18.69 -3.61
C ASP A 130 2.82 -18.47 -5.12
N LYS A 131 3.92 -18.89 -5.77
CA LYS A 131 4.05 -18.78 -7.24
C LYS A 131 2.96 -19.53 -7.98
N ALA A 132 2.64 -20.75 -7.56
CA ALA A 132 1.59 -21.55 -8.18
C ALA A 132 0.21 -20.90 -8.02
N LEU A 133 -0.11 -20.39 -6.82
CA LEU A 133 -1.36 -19.68 -6.55
C LEU A 133 -1.48 -18.38 -7.36
N ILE A 134 -0.40 -17.60 -7.42
CA ILE A 134 -0.36 -16.36 -8.19
C ILE A 134 -0.51 -16.65 -9.68
N GLY A 135 0.19 -17.65 -10.21
CA GLY A 135 0.10 -18.02 -11.62
C GLY A 135 -1.30 -18.52 -12.03
N LYS A 136 -1.96 -19.31 -11.17
CA LYS A 136 -3.24 -19.94 -11.49
C LYS A 136 -4.46 -19.08 -11.19
N TYR A 137 -4.45 -18.37 -10.06
CA TYR A 137 -5.60 -17.64 -9.54
C TYR A 137 -5.33 -16.14 -9.33
N GLY A 138 -4.06 -15.73 -9.46
CA GLY A 138 -3.64 -14.35 -9.24
C GLY A 138 -3.77 -13.90 -7.78
N ILE A 139 -3.71 -14.83 -6.83
CA ILE A 139 -3.74 -14.55 -5.38
C ILE A 139 -2.55 -15.23 -4.72
N ASP A 140 -2.20 -14.82 -3.51
CA ASP A 140 -1.14 -15.42 -2.70
C ASP A 140 -1.71 -16.26 -1.53
N GLY A 141 -0.82 -16.89 -0.77
CA GLY A 141 -1.19 -17.67 0.40
C GLY A 141 -1.93 -16.85 1.46
N SER A 142 -1.54 -15.59 1.69
CA SER A 142 -2.21 -14.70 2.65
C SER A 142 -3.65 -14.39 2.26
N ALA A 143 -3.92 -14.15 0.97
CA ALA A 143 -5.27 -13.95 0.46
C ALA A 143 -6.12 -15.24 0.55
N LEU A 144 -5.51 -16.40 0.31
CA LEU A 144 -6.17 -17.68 0.51
C LEU A 144 -6.52 -17.95 1.98
N GLU A 145 -5.59 -17.65 2.89
CA GLU A 145 -5.79 -17.80 4.33
C GLU A 145 -6.90 -16.87 4.82
N PHE A 146 -6.91 -15.61 4.35
CA PHE A 146 -7.99 -14.67 4.62
C PHE A 146 -9.36 -15.23 4.22
N MET A 147 -9.47 -15.77 3.00
CA MET A 147 -10.71 -16.39 2.55
C MET A 147 -11.11 -17.60 3.40
N SER A 148 -10.15 -18.38 3.88
CA SER A 148 -10.41 -19.52 4.76
C SER A 148 -11.03 -19.10 6.10
N TRP A 149 -10.68 -17.92 6.62
CA TRP A 149 -11.25 -17.38 7.86
C TRP A 149 -12.68 -16.88 7.72
N LEU A 150 -13.12 -16.49 6.52
CA LEU A 150 -14.50 -16.07 6.27
C LEU A 150 -15.48 -17.25 6.37
N GLY A 151 -15.05 -18.44 5.95
CA GLY A 151 -15.90 -19.63 5.93
C GLY A 151 -17.16 -19.43 5.08
N SER A 152 -18.30 -19.91 5.57
CA SER A 152 -19.60 -19.78 4.88
C SER A 152 -20.38 -18.51 5.24
N GLU A 153 -19.90 -17.71 6.20
CA GLU A 153 -20.66 -16.61 6.80
C GLU A 153 -20.09 -15.24 6.41
N THR A 154 -20.87 -14.19 6.72
CA THR A 154 -20.38 -12.82 6.63
C THR A 154 -19.67 -12.45 7.93
N VAL A 155 -18.39 -12.10 7.84
CA VAL A 155 -17.53 -11.83 9.01
C VAL A 155 -17.10 -10.37 9.01
N THR A 156 -17.11 -9.73 10.18
CA THR A 156 -16.57 -8.37 10.34
C THR A 156 -15.05 -8.40 10.39
N LEU A 157 -14.37 -7.56 9.62
CA LEU A 157 -12.89 -7.54 9.57
C LEU A 157 -12.27 -7.25 10.95
N ASN A 158 -12.95 -6.50 11.81
CA ASN A 158 -12.53 -6.28 13.19
C ASN A 158 -12.40 -7.58 14.01
N ASN A 159 -13.28 -8.55 13.78
CA ASN A 159 -13.21 -9.84 14.49
C ASN A 159 -11.99 -10.64 14.02
N ILE A 160 -11.67 -10.58 12.73
CA ILE A 160 -10.47 -11.21 12.15
C ILE A 160 -9.22 -10.51 12.68
N SER A 161 -9.19 -9.17 12.65
CA SER A 161 -8.07 -8.37 13.16
C SER A 161 -7.74 -8.71 14.60
N ASN A 162 -8.77 -8.78 15.47
CA ASN A 162 -8.59 -9.10 16.88
C ASN A 162 -8.14 -10.55 17.11
N SER A 163 -8.69 -11.51 16.37
CA SER A 163 -8.40 -12.94 16.57
C SER A 163 -7.09 -13.41 15.93
N LYS A 164 -6.69 -12.80 14.81
CA LYS A 164 -5.49 -13.15 14.06
C LYS A 164 -4.32 -12.19 14.29
N HIS A 165 -4.54 -11.13 15.08
CA HIS A 165 -3.56 -10.07 15.34
C HIS A 165 -3.01 -9.41 14.07
N ILE A 166 -3.87 -9.23 13.06
CA ILE A 166 -3.52 -8.60 11.78
C ILE A 166 -4.05 -7.16 11.76
N TYR A 167 -3.29 -6.22 11.20
CA TYR A 167 -3.73 -4.83 11.11
C TYR A 167 -4.97 -4.67 10.22
N MET A 168 -5.86 -3.78 10.61
CA MET A 168 -7.04 -3.44 9.82
C MET A 168 -6.70 -2.98 8.41
N MET A 169 -5.60 -2.23 8.26
CA MET A 169 -5.13 -1.75 6.95
C MET A 169 -4.73 -2.91 6.02
N GLU A 170 -4.06 -3.94 6.56
CA GLU A 170 -3.69 -5.12 5.78
C GLU A 170 -4.92 -5.91 5.35
N LEU A 171 -5.84 -6.16 6.28
CA LEU A 171 -7.10 -6.85 5.96
C LEU A 171 -7.93 -6.08 4.93
N SER A 172 -7.94 -4.75 5.02
CA SER A 172 -8.62 -3.89 4.04
C SER A 172 -7.98 -4.06 2.65
N GLY A 173 -6.65 -3.98 2.55
CA GLY A 173 -5.96 -4.19 1.28
C GLY A 173 -6.14 -5.58 0.68
N ILE A 174 -6.09 -6.63 1.51
CA ILE A 174 -6.33 -8.02 1.07
C ILE A 174 -7.77 -8.18 0.56
N SER A 175 -8.74 -7.69 1.33
CA SER A 175 -10.15 -7.87 1.01
C SER A 175 -10.62 -7.04 -0.20
N GLU A 176 -10.12 -5.81 -0.37
CA GLU A 176 -10.33 -4.99 -1.57
C GLU A 176 -9.80 -5.72 -2.81
N ARG A 177 -8.59 -6.29 -2.72
CA ARG A 177 -7.99 -7.01 -3.84
C ARG A 177 -8.77 -8.28 -4.21
N LEU A 178 -9.23 -9.02 -3.21
CA LEU A 178 -10.08 -10.20 -3.42
C LEU A 178 -11.45 -9.83 -4.00
N MET A 179 -11.99 -8.69 -3.62
CA MET A 179 -13.22 -8.15 -4.19
C MET A 179 -13.05 -7.79 -5.67
N GLU A 180 -11.97 -7.09 -6.05
CA GLU A 180 -11.67 -6.80 -7.46
C GLU A 180 -11.56 -8.06 -8.32
N LYS A 181 -11.09 -9.17 -7.74
CA LYS A 181 -10.98 -10.48 -8.40
C LYS A 181 -12.29 -11.30 -8.39
N GLY A 182 -13.32 -10.78 -7.71
CA GLY A 182 -14.62 -11.42 -7.58
C GLY A 182 -14.63 -12.64 -6.67
N PHE A 183 -13.72 -12.72 -5.69
CA PHE A 183 -13.70 -13.81 -4.71
C PHE A 183 -14.47 -13.45 -3.43
N VAL A 184 -14.48 -12.17 -3.05
CA VAL A 184 -15.08 -11.67 -1.80
C VAL A 184 -16.07 -10.55 -2.11
N ILE A 185 -17.12 -10.44 -1.32
CA ILE A 185 -18.05 -9.31 -1.30
C ILE A 185 -17.75 -8.50 -0.03
N LEU A 186 -17.53 -7.19 -0.20
CA LEU A 186 -17.40 -6.25 0.92
C LEU A 186 -18.73 -5.56 1.19
N SER A 187 -19.10 -5.43 2.47
CA SER A 187 -20.32 -4.75 2.91
C SER A 187 -20.10 -3.98 4.22
N GLY A 188 -21.03 -3.07 4.54
CA GLY A 188 -21.00 -2.28 5.78
C GLY A 188 -20.22 -0.96 5.67
N GLN A 189 -20.84 0.14 6.11
CA GLN A 189 -20.26 1.49 6.05
C GLN A 189 -19.37 1.82 7.27
N LEU A 190 -19.81 1.46 8.48
CA LEU A 190 -19.08 1.75 9.73
C LEU A 190 -18.23 0.58 10.21
N ARG A 191 -18.66 -0.65 9.90
CA ARG A 191 -17.96 -1.89 10.22
C ARG A 191 -17.83 -2.68 8.94
N LEU A 192 -16.61 -2.71 8.40
CA LEU A 192 -16.32 -3.42 7.17
C LEU A 192 -16.51 -4.92 7.41
N GLN A 193 -17.32 -5.53 6.58
CA GLN A 193 -17.66 -6.94 6.58
C GLN A 193 -17.25 -7.56 5.24
N ALA A 194 -16.89 -8.84 5.28
CA ALA A 194 -16.52 -9.61 4.11
C ALA A 194 -17.24 -10.96 4.11
N SER A 195 -17.64 -11.42 2.93
CA SER A 195 -18.18 -12.77 2.71
C SER A 195 -17.65 -13.36 1.41
N LEU A 196 -17.57 -14.69 1.32
CA LEU A 196 -17.15 -15.36 0.09
C LEU A 196 -18.25 -15.34 -0.97
N THR A 197 -17.86 -15.03 -2.20
CA THR A 197 -18.64 -15.36 -3.40
C THR A 197 -18.63 -16.88 -3.65
N GLU A 198 -19.48 -17.38 -4.55
CA GLU A 198 -19.42 -18.79 -4.98
C GLU A 198 -18.03 -19.16 -5.54
N LYS A 199 -17.44 -18.28 -6.36
CA LYS A 199 -16.07 -18.44 -6.87
C LYS A 199 -15.04 -18.53 -5.74
N GLY A 200 -15.20 -17.75 -4.68
CA GLY A 200 -14.34 -17.81 -3.49
C GLY A 200 -14.49 -19.12 -2.73
N LYS A 201 -15.73 -19.60 -2.54
CA LYS A 201 -16.02 -20.87 -1.87
C LYS A 201 -15.42 -22.07 -2.62
N GLU A 202 -15.58 -22.11 -3.94
CA GLU A 202 -15.00 -23.15 -4.81
C GLU A 202 -13.47 -23.17 -4.74
N LEU A 203 -12.84 -21.99 -4.71
CA LEU A 203 -11.39 -21.90 -4.62
C LEU A 203 -10.88 -22.42 -3.26
N VAL A 204 -11.52 -22.01 -2.16
CA VAL A 204 -11.15 -22.49 -0.82
C VAL A 204 -11.36 -23.99 -0.71
N SER A 205 -12.49 -24.53 -1.19
CA SER A 205 -12.78 -25.97 -1.10
C SER A 205 -11.82 -26.82 -1.97
N SER A 206 -11.56 -26.41 -3.20
CA SER A 206 -10.64 -27.11 -4.11
C SER A 206 -9.19 -27.09 -3.61
N THR A 207 -8.76 -26.00 -2.99
CA THR A 207 -7.39 -25.88 -2.46
C THR A 207 -7.23 -26.63 -1.14
N LEU A 208 -8.24 -26.60 -0.26
CA LEU A 208 -8.24 -27.42 0.97
C LEU A 208 -8.34 -28.92 0.68
N ALA A 209 -9.03 -29.32 -0.40
CA ALA A 209 -9.09 -30.72 -0.83
C ALA A 209 -7.76 -31.23 -1.41
N ALA A 210 -6.94 -30.36 -2.00
CA ALA A 210 -5.63 -30.70 -2.54
C ALA A 210 -4.53 -30.87 -1.47
N VAL A 211 -4.81 -30.49 -0.21
CA VAL A 211 -3.88 -30.55 0.94
C VAL A 211 -4.18 -31.75 1.86
N LYS A 212 -5.25 -32.53 1.57
CA LYS A 212 -5.55 -33.81 2.22
C LYS A 212 -4.97 -34.98 1.44
#